data_AF-A0A8T5QRE8-F1
#
_entry.id   AF-A0A8T5QRE8-F1
#
_cell.length_a   1.000
_cell.length_b   1.000
_cell.length_c   1.000
_cell.angle_alpha   90.00
_cell.angle_beta   90.00
_cell.angle_gamma   90.00
#
_symmetry.space_group_name_H-M   'P 1'
#
loop_
_entity.id
_entity.type
_entity.pdbx_description
1 polymer ?
#
loop_
_entity_poly.entity_id
_entity_poly.type
_entity_poly.pdbx_seq_one_letter_code
_entity_poly.pdbx_strand_id
1 'polypeptide(L)'
;MGDEFKISRKQLERERIREKKMYKEKSTFLGYFLYIVFALIIIGIFVGAYFYFFVFNPVFVEKPVIEKPVIPAAEEFEVTEEQLEYITNEMGGYKLHSTPVTDELPVIEFFITNFRDTYTITIDDHNITAVKGAAIDPDVRLSGTKEVFRQLVESKDIVKDVRRLVNWRNIEVEILKEESTLAMKGYKALYDALTGNGDEQEGLGEAAGFLEVGAHAGISGFNFIAVINNLFLAGFMCLFIVAVLLGFEIYQKK
;
A
#
# COMPACT_ATOMS: atom_id res chain seq x y z
N MET A 1 32.32 75.11 -0.28
CA MET A 1 31.99 74.03 -1.25
C MET A 1 32.72 72.69 -1.02
N GLY A 2 33.85 72.64 -0.30
CA GLY A 2 34.59 71.37 -0.09
C GLY A 2 34.01 70.41 0.97
N ASP A 3 33.31 70.92 1.98
CA ASP A 3 32.88 70.10 3.13
C ASP A 3 31.54 69.37 2.91
N GLU A 4 30.60 69.95 2.14
CA GLU A 4 29.36 69.26 1.76
C GLU A 4 29.61 67.99 0.93
N PHE A 5 30.62 68.03 0.04
CA PHE A 5 30.99 66.89 -0.80
C PHE A 5 31.58 65.72 0.01
N LYS A 6 32.26 66.01 1.12
CA LYS A 6 32.81 64.99 2.04
C LYS A 6 31.71 64.33 2.87
N ILE A 7 30.68 65.07 3.25
CA ILE A 7 29.54 64.54 4.01
C ILE A 7 28.73 63.57 3.14
N SER A 8 28.49 63.91 1.87
CA SER A 8 27.77 63.05 0.91
C SER A 8 28.47 61.70 0.67
N ARG A 9 29.80 61.69 0.50
CA ARG A 9 30.56 60.42 0.33
C ARG A 9 30.47 59.49 1.54
N LYS A 10 30.55 60.05 2.76
CA LYS A 10 30.45 59.25 4.00
C LYS A 10 29.04 58.68 4.21
N GLN A 11 27.99 59.40 3.81
CA GLN A 11 26.63 58.87 3.86
C GLN A 11 26.44 57.72 2.86
N LEU A 12 26.93 57.89 1.62
CA LEU A 12 26.88 56.87 0.59
C LEU A 12 27.62 55.58 0.99
N GLU A 13 28.79 55.70 1.62
CA GLU A 13 29.53 54.54 2.14
C GLU A 13 28.77 53.81 3.26
N ARG A 14 28.12 54.55 4.16
CA ARG A 14 27.30 53.96 5.23
C ARG A 14 26.09 53.23 4.68
N GLU A 15 25.43 53.78 3.65
CA GLU A 15 24.31 53.12 2.97
C GLU A 15 24.76 51.84 2.28
N ARG A 16 25.85 51.87 1.51
CA ARG A 16 26.41 50.66 0.87
C ARG A 16 26.78 49.58 1.88
N ILE A 17 27.32 49.94 3.05
CA ILE A 17 27.63 48.98 4.12
C ILE A 17 26.35 48.40 4.73
N ARG A 18 25.31 49.23 4.95
CA ARG A 18 24.01 48.76 5.44
C ARG A 18 23.33 47.81 4.46
N GLU A 19 23.33 48.14 3.17
CA GLU A 19 22.78 47.27 2.13
C GLU A 19 23.50 45.93 2.04
N LYS A 20 24.84 45.93 2.07
CA LYS A 20 25.64 44.69 2.07
C LYS A 20 25.36 43.84 3.31
N LYS A 21 25.19 44.45 4.49
CA LYS A 21 24.83 43.73 5.73
C LYS A 21 23.42 43.13 5.63
N MET A 22 22.44 43.91 5.19
CA MET A 22 21.06 43.42 5.00
C MET A 22 20.97 42.29 3.97
N TYR A 23 21.71 42.39 2.87
CA TYR A 23 21.72 41.33 1.85
C TYR A 23 22.35 40.03 2.37
N LYS A 24 23.46 40.14 3.12
CA LYS A 24 24.13 38.99 3.73
C LYS A 24 23.26 38.31 4.79
N GLU A 25 22.56 39.09 5.61
CA GLU A 25 21.68 38.57 6.66
C GLU A 25 20.45 37.87 6.06
N LYS A 26 19.83 38.46 5.03
CA LYS A 26 18.71 37.85 4.29
C LYS A 26 19.11 36.55 3.58
N SER A 27 20.30 36.49 2.97
CA SER A 27 20.74 35.27 2.29
C SER A 27 21.03 34.12 3.27
N THR A 28 21.56 34.42 4.45
CA THR A 28 21.73 33.41 5.51
C THR A 28 20.40 32.88 6.02
N PHE A 29 19.43 33.77 6.28
CA PHE A 29 18.10 33.36 6.73
C PHE A 29 17.38 32.47 5.72
N LEU A 30 17.42 32.84 4.44
CA LEU A 30 16.81 32.05 3.36
C LEU A 30 17.44 30.65 3.25
N GLY A 31 18.76 30.54 3.41
CA GLY A 31 19.46 29.26 3.41
C GLY A 31 18.99 28.33 4.54
N TYR A 32 18.86 28.85 5.77
CA TYR A 32 18.34 28.08 6.90
C TYR A 32 16.88 27.65 6.69
N PHE A 33 16.03 28.53 6.18
CA PHE A 33 14.64 28.20 5.89
C PHE A 33 14.53 27.07 4.87
N LEU A 34 15.25 27.17 3.75
CA LEU A 34 15.26 26.12 2.71
C LEU A 34 15.76 24.79 3.26
N TYR A 35 16.80 24.81 4.10
CA TYR A 35 17.32 23.62 4.77
C TYR A 35 16.27 22.96 5.67
N ILE A 36 15.52 23.74 6.46
CA ILE A 36 14.45 23.22 7.32
C ILE A 36 13.34 22.58 6.48
N VAL A 37 12.89 23.23 5.41
CA VAL A 37 11.87 22.68 4.51
C VAL A 37 12.34 21.37 3.89
N PHE A 38 13.59 21.32 3.42
CA PHE A 38 14.18 20.11 2.86
C PHE A 38 14.27 18.98 3.89
N ALA A 39 14.68 19.29 5.13
CA ALA A 39 14.72 18.32 6.22
C ALA A 39 13.33 17.75 6.53
N LEU A 40 12.28 18.59 6.56
CA LEU A 40 10.90 18.14 6.78
C LEU A 40 10.39 17.24 5.65
N ILE A 41 10.73 17.54 4.39
CA ILE A 41 10.40 16.69 3.23
C ILE A 41 11.06 15.32 3.39
N ILE A 42 12.36 15.28 3.71
CA ILE A 42 13.09 14.03 3.94
C ILE A 42 12.45 13.22 5.06
N ILE A 43 12.16 13.86 6.20
CA ILE A 43 11.48 13.21 7.33
C ILE A 43 10.12 12.64 6.88
N GLY A 44 9.34 13.39 6.11
CA GLY A 44 8.07 12.93 5.55
C GLY A 44 8.20 11.69 4.67
N ILE A 45 9.25 11.62 3.83
CA ILE A 45 9.53 10.43 2.99
C ILE A 45 9.88 9.23 3.87
N PHE A 46 10.75 9.39 4.87
CA PHE A 46 11.12 8.29 5.77
C PHE A 46 9.94 7.79 6.59
N VAL A 47 9.10 8.70 7.11
CA VAL A 47 7.87 8.35 7.82
C VAL A 47 6.91 7.62 6.87
N GLY A 48 6.68 8.15 5.68
CA GLY A 48 5.81 7.51 4.68
C GLY A 48 6.29 6.13 4.27
N ALA A 49 7.59 5.96 4.02
CA ALA A 49 8.19 4.67 3.71
C ALA A 49 8.07 3.70 4.90
N TYR A 50 8.29 4.16 6.12
CA TYR A 50 8.10 3.35 7.33
C TYR A 50 6.66 2.84 7.43
N PHE A 51 5.67 3.72 7.32
CA PHE A 51 4.27 3.30 7.30
C PHE A 51 3.96 2.34 6.14
N TYR A 52 4.51 2.59 4.95
CA TYR A 52 4.30 1.70 3.81
C TYR A 52 4.82 0.28 4.05
N PHE A 53 6.08 0.13 4.45
CA PHE A 53 6.73 -1.19 4.58
C PHE A 53 6.36 -1.93 5.87
N PHE A 54 5.96 -1.23 6.92
CA PHE A 54 5.67 -1.87 8.21
C PHE A 54 4.18 -1.97 8.50
N VAL A 55 3.35 -1.12 7.90
CA VAL A 55 1.90 -1.09 8.16
C VAL A 55 1.08 -1.59 6.98
N PHE A 56 1.37 -1.17 5.75
CA PHE A 56 0.52 -1.54 4.60
C PHE A 56 0.98 -2.78 3.85
N ASN A 57 2.28 -3.05 3.82
CA ASN A 57 2.84 -4.20 3.16
C ASN A 57 3.96 -4.78 4.03
N PRO A 58 3.62 -5.52 5.11
CA PRO A 58 4.62 -6.14 5.95
C PRO A 58 5.34 -7.24 5.14
N VAL A 59 6.42 -6.85 4.47
CA VAL A 59 7.22 -7.73 3.60
C VAL A 59 7.87 -8.88 4.39
N PHE A 60 7.89 -8.79 5.72
CA PHE A 60 8.66 -9.65 6.61
C PHE A 60 7.83 -10.62 7.46
N VAL A 61 6.55 -10.87 7.14
CA VAL A 61 5.78 -11.90 7.84
C VAL A 61 6.19 -13.26 7.29
N GLU A 62 6.86 -14.06 8.12
CA GLU A 62 7.14 -15.46 7.79
C GLU A 62 5.84 -16.26 7.76
N LYS A 63 5.65 -17.03 6.70
CA LYS A 63 4.47 -17.89 6.54
C LYS A 63 4.46 -18.96 7.64
N PRO A 64 3.39 -19.06 8.45
CA PRO A 64 3.23 -20.15 9.40
C PRO A 64 3.24 -21.51 8.67
N VAL A 65 3.98 -22.47 9.23
CA VAL A 65 3.99 -23.84 8.72
C VAL A 65 2.75 -24.55 9.23
N ILE A 66 1.72 -24.61 8.39
CA ILE A 66 0.52 -25.42 8.62
C ILE A 66 0.66 -26.69 7.79
N GLU A 67 0.58 -27.85 8.44
CA GLU A 67 0.62 -29.13 7.75
C GLU A 67 -0.61 -29.30 6.86
N LYS A 68 -0.41 -29.82 5.65
CA LYS A 68 -1.51 -30.11 4.74
C LYS A 68 -2.42 -31.18 5.37
N PRO A 69 -3.71 -30.92 5.59
CA PRO A 69 -4.59 -31.86 6.26
C PRO A 69 -4.83 -33.10 5.40
N VAL A 70 -5.03 -34.24 6.06
CA VAL A 70 -5.34 -35.51 5.40
C VAL A 70 -6.76 -35.46 4.85
N ILE A 71 -6.89 -35.75 3.55
CA ILE A 71 -8.18 -35.71 2.86
C ILE A 71 -8.75 -37.13 2.86
N PRO A 72 -9.90 -37.37 3.51
CA PRO A 72 -10.54 -38.68 3.49
C PRO A 72 -11.05 -39.02 2.08
N ALA A 73 -11.52 -40.26 1.91
CA ALA A 73 -12.11 -40.70 0.66
C ALA A 73 -13.30 -39.81 0.25
N ALA A 74 -13.59 -39.75 -1.05
CA ALA A 74 -14.50 -38.78 -1.65
C ALA A 74 -15.91 -38.75 -1.02
N GLU A 75 -16.40 -39.92 -0.62
CA GLU A 75 -17.75 -40.13 -0.10
C GLU A 75 -17.93 -39.57 1.33
N GLU A 76 -16.82 -39.41 2.07
CA GLU A 76 -16.80 -38.99 3.48
C GLU A 76 -16.11 -37.64 3.70
N PHE A 77 -15.77 -36.93 2.63
CA PHE A 77 -15.17 -35.60 2.77
C PHE A 77 -16.10 -34.72 3.61
N GLU A 78 -15.58 -33.92 4.52
CA GLU A 78 -16.33 -32.86 5.20
C GLU A 78 -15.37 -31.68 5.29
N VAL A 79 -15.88 -30.47 5.10
CA VAL A 79 -15.05 -29.28 5.22
C VAL A 79 -14.79 -29.05 6.70
N THR A 80 -13.53 -29.16 7.12
CA THR A 80 -13.10 -28.96 8.51
C THR A 80 -12.42 -27.60 8.71
N GLU A 81 -12.35 -27.16 9.96
CA GLU A 81 -11.67 -25.92 10.38
C GLU A 81 -10.20 -25.91 9.92
N GLU A 82 -9.46 -27.00 10.19
CA GLU A 82 -8.06 -27.17 9.78
C GLU A 82 -7.86 -27.04 8.25
N GLN A 83 -8.80 -27.53 7.44
CA GLN A 83 -8.75 -27.40 5.99
C GLN A 83 -8.89 -25.94 5.55
N LEU A 84 -9.77 -25.19 6.19
CA LEU A 84 -9.98 -23.77 5.88
C LEU A 84 -8.84 -22.90 6.40
N GLU A 85 -8.25 -23.23 7.54
CA GLU A 85 -7.01 -22.60 8.02
C GLU A 85 -5.87 -22.82 7.03
N TYR A 86 -5.68 -24.06 6.56
CA TYR A 86 -4.68 -24.40 5.54
C TYR A 86 -4.92 -23.61 4.24
N ILE A 87 -6.15 -23.65 3.69
CA ILE A 87 -6.49 -22.88 2.47
C ILE A 87 -6.20 -21.39 2.67
N THR A 88 -6.64 -20.82 3.79
CA THR A 88 -6.46 -19.39 4.07
C THR A 88 -4.98 -19.02 4.20
N ASN A 89 -4.19 -19.86 4.86
CA ASN A 89 -2.74 -19.67 4.97
C ASN A 89 -2.05 -19.71 3.61
N GLU A 90 -2.40 -20.68 2.78
CA GLU A 90 -1.85 -20.85 1.43
C GLU A 90 -2.25 -19.72 0.48
N MET A 91 -3.44 -19.14 0.68
CA MET A 91 -3.87 -17.94 -0.02
C MET A 91 -3.15 -16.65 0.44
N GLY A 92 -2.38 -16.71 1.53
CA GLY A 92 -1.69 -15.55 2.08
C GLY A 92 -2.43 -14.81 3.19
N GLY A 93 -3.46 -15.42 3.79
CA GLY A 93 -4.22 -14.84 4.91
C GLY A 93 -3.37 -14.51 6.13
N TYR A 94 -2.23 -15.18 6.33
CA TYR A 94 -1.27 -14.86 7.40
C TYR A 94 -0.67 -13.46 7.28
N LYS A 95 -0.73 -12.84 6.09
CA LYS A 95 -0.26 -11.46 5.88
C LYS A 95 -1.25 -10.40 6.37
N LEU A 96 -2.48 -10.81 6.67
CA LEU A 96 -3.49 -9.92 7.22
C LEU A 96 -3.14 -9.59 8.67
N HIS A 97 -3.53 -8.41 9.11
CA HIS A 97 -3.22 -7.89 10.44
C HIS A 97 -4.35 -7.01 10.97
N SER A 98 -4.37 -6.80 12.28
CA SER A 98 -5.34 -5.89 12.90
C SER A 98 -5.16 -4.47 12.37
N THR A 99 -6.25 -3.71 12.34
CA THR A 99 -6.15 -2.30 11.93
C THR A 99 -5.31 -1.52 12.95
N PRO A 100 -4.33 -0.70 12.52
CA PRO A 100 -3.48 0.03 13.47
C PRO A 100 -4.21 1.04 14.37
N VAL A 101 -5.44 1.41 14.00
CA VAL A 101 -6.22 2.47 14.65
C VAL A 101 -7.23 1.91 15.63
N THR A 102 -7.90 0.81 15.28
CA THR A 102 -9.00 0.25 16.08
C THR A 102 -8.68 -1.11 16.67
N ASP A 103 -7.57 -1.72 16.24
CA ASP A 103 -7.17 -3.09 16.59
C ASP A 103 -8.20 -4.15 16.19
N GLU A 104 -9.12 -3.81 15.28
CA GLU A 104 -10.08 -4.76 14.73
C GLU A 104 -9.37 -5.83 13.89
N LEU A 105 -9.61 -7.10 14.23
CA LEU A 105 -9.02 -8.26 13.58
C LEU A 105 -9.62 -8.48 12.16
N PRO A 106 -8.84 -9.02 11.22
CA PRO A 106 -9.36 -9.57 9.97
C PRO A 106 -10.28 -10.76 10.19
N VAL A 107 -11.45 -10.73 9.55
CA VAL A 107 -12.47 -11.78 9.62
C VAL A 107 -12.91 -12.21 8.22
N ILE A 108 -12.70 -13.48 7.87
CA ILE A 108 -13.14 -14.06 6.59
C ILE A 108 -14.23 -15.09 6.88
N GLU A 109 -15.35 -15.01 6.18
CA GLU A 109 -16.40 -16.02 6.26
C GLU A 109 -16.34 -16.97 5.05
N PHE A 110 -16.32 -18.27 5.32
CA PHE A 110 -16.49 -19.30 4.30
C PHE A 110 -17.93 -19.82 4.34
N PHE A 111 -18.63 -19.73 3.21
CA PHE A 111 -20.00 -20.22 3.07
C PHE A 111 -20.06 -21.42 2.12
N ILE A 112 -20.38 -22.59 2.69
CA ILE A 112 -20.44 -23.87 1.97
C ILE A 112 -21.86 -24.07 1.43
N THR A 113 -22.10 -23.71 0.17
CA THR A 113 -23.44 -23.49 -0.38
C THR A 113 -24.34 -24.72 -0.37
N ASN A 114 -23.79 -25.93 -0.58
CA ASN A 114 -24.57 -27.16 -0.65
C ASN A 114 -25.07 -27.65 0.71
N PHE A 115 -24.35 -27.37 1.80
CA PHE A 115 -24.76 -27.75 3.17
C PHE A 115 -25.26 -26.56 3.99
N ARG A 116 -25.09 -25.34 3.48
CA ARG A 116 -25.36 -24.07 4.18
C ARG A 116 -24.57 -23.94 5.48
N ASP A 117 -23.42 -24.63 5.57
CA ASP A 117 -22.48 -24.47 6.66
C ASP A 117 -21.71 -23.15 6.48
N THR A 118 -21.41 -22.52 7.60
CA THR A 118 -20.61 -21.30 7.67
C THR A 118 -19.42 -21.55 8.58
N TYR A 119 -18.29 -20.99 8.23
CA TYR A 119 -17.09 -21.00 9.03
C TYR A 119 -16.52 -19.59 9.09
N THR A 120 -16.13 -19.17 10.28
CA THR A 120 -15.50 -17.89 10.53
C THR A 120 -14.01 -18.12 10.71
N ILE A 121 -13.20 -17.44 9.90
CA ILE A 121 -11.76 -17.35 10.06
C ILE A 121 -11.42 -16.02 10.70
N THR A 122 -10.69 -16.06 11.80
CA THR A 122 -10.10 -14.87 12.43
C THR A 122 -8.58 -14.96 12.30
N ILE A 123 -7.94 -13.84 11.99
CA ILE A 123 -6.48 -13.74 11.92
C ILE A 123 -6.01 -12.84 13.07
N ASP A 124 -5.25 -13.40 14.01
CA ASP A 124 -4.71 -12.69 15.17
C ASP A 124 -3.20 -12.91 15.26
N ASP A 125 -2.43 -11.82 15.18
CA ASP A 125 -0.96 -11.86 15.11
C ASP A 125 -0.43 -12.91 14.12
N HIS A 126 -0.98 -12.92 12.90
CA HIS A 126 -0.66 -13.84 11.81
C HIS A 126 -1.06 -15.31 12.05
N ASN A 127 -1.66 -15.63 13.20
CA ASN A 127 -2.24 -16.93 13.48
C ASN A 127 -3.66 -16.97 12.94
N ILE A 128 -3.95 -18.01 12.17
CA ILE A 128 -5.26 -18.21 11.54
C ILE A 128 -6.02 -19.19 12.41
N THR A 129 -7.24 -18.83 12.79
CA THR A 129 -8.13 -19.70 13.56
C THR A 129 -9.48 -19.79 12.89
N ALA A 130 -9.92 -21.00 12.62
CA ALA A 130 -11.24 -21.29 12.09
C ALA A 130 -12.20 -21.77 13.18
N VAL A 131 -13.43 -21.28 13.13
CA VAL A 131 -14.52 -21.73 14.00
C VAL A 131 -15.76 -21.96 13.16
N LYS A 132 -16.42 -23.11 13.32
CA LYS A 132 -17.73 -23.34 12.70
C LYS A 132 -18.77 -22.35 13.23
N GLY A 133 -19.40 -21.62 12.33
CA GLY A 133 -20.37 -20.57 12.62
C GLY A 133 -20.25 -19.37 11.70
N ALA A 134 -21.32 -18.60 11.59
CA ALA A 134 -21.36 -17.35 10.83
C ALA A 134 -20.72 -16.22 11.62
N ALA A 135 -20.00 -15.36 10.93
CA ALA A 135 -19.45 -14.14 11.51
C ALA A 135 -20.55 -13.09 11.64
N ILE A 136 -20.50 -12.29 12.70
CA ILE A 136 -21.46 -11.19 12.90
C ILE A 136 -21.23 -10.08 11.85
N ASP A 137 -19.97 -9.80 11.55
CA ASP A 137 -19.54 -8.68 10.69
C ASP A 137 -18.25 -9.04 9.92
N PRO A 138 -18.33 -9.98 8.96
CA PRO A 138 -17.16 -10.42 8.22
C PRO A 138 -16.64 -9.33 7.26
N ASP A 139 -15.33 -9.32 7.01
CA ASP A 139 -14.69 -8.41 6.06
C ASP A 139 -14.94 -8.85 4.60
N VAL A 140 -14.80 -10.15 4.38
CA VAL A 140 -14.95 -10.82 3.08
C VAL A 140 -15.66 -12.14 3.29
N ARG A 141 -16.57 -12.50 2.36
CA ARG A 141 -17.19 -13.81 2.29
C ARG A 141 -16.76 -14.56 1.03
N LEU A 142 -16.31 -15.80 1.21
CA LEU A 142 -15.98 -16.74 0.14
C LEU A 142 -17.03 -17.83 0.09
N SER A 143 -17.81 -17.88 -0.99
CA SER A 143 -18.89 -18.85 -1.16
C SER A 143 -18.53 -19.88 -2.22
N GLY A 144 -18.75 -21.16 -1.93
CA GLY A 144 -18.46 -22.26 -2.86
C GLY A 144 -19.09 -23.57 -2.42
N THR A 145 -19.04 -24.60 -3.27
CA THR A 145 -19.49 -25.93 -2.87
C THR A 145 -18.38 -26.68 -2.13
N LYS A 146 -18.74 -27.68 -1.35
CA LYS A 146 -17.79 -28.61 -0.70
C LYS A 146 -16.73 -29.18 -1.66
N GLU A 147 -17.11 -29.51 -2.89
CA GLU A 147 -16.22 -30.09 -3.91
C GLU A 147 -15.15 -29.09 -4.36
N VAL A 148 -15.51 -27.80 -4.42
CA VAL A 148 -14.59 -26.72 -4.73
C VAL A 148 -13.55 -26.57 -3.62
N PHE A 149 -13.97 -26.57 -2.34
CA PHE A 149 -13.02 -26.49 -1.23
C PHE A 149 -12.13 -27.73 -1.14
N ARG A 150 -12.67 -28.92 -1.41
CA ARG A 150 -11.86 -30.13 -1.54
C ARG A 150 -10.77 -29.99 -2.59
N GLN A 151 -11.13 -29.49 -3.78
CA GLN A 151 -10.19 -29.25 -4.87
C GLN A 151 -9.07 -28.28 -4.44
N LEU A 152 -9.39 -27.28 -3.63
CA LEU A 152 -8.39 -26.36 -3.07
C LEU A 152 -7.44 -27.06 -2.10
N VAL A 153 -7.95 -27.84 -1.13
CA VAL A 153 -7.07 -28.60 -0.22
C VAL A 153 -6.16 -29.55 -1.01
N GLU A 154 -6.68 -30.22 -2.03
CA GLU A 154 -5.91 -31.14 -2.89
C GLU A 154 -4.86 -30.43 -3.75
N SER A 155 -5.04 -29.13 -4.01
CA SER A 155 -4.19 -28.37 -4.92
C SER A 155 -2.71 -28.36 -4.49
N LYS A 156 -1.84 -28.26 -5.50
CA LYS A 156 -0.40 -28.00 -5.35
C LYS A 156 -0.09 -26.50 -5.33
N ASP A 157 -0.99 -25.69 -5.89
CA ASP A 157 -0.86 -24.24 -6.05
C ASP A 157 -2.24 -23.63 -5.83
N ILE A 158 -2.56 -23.41 -4.56
CA ILE A 158 -3.87 -22.94 -4.13
C ILE A 158 -4.16 -21.56 -4.72
N VAL A 159 -3.19 -20.65 -4.76
CA VAL A 159 -3.39 -19.30 -5.30
C VAL A 159 -3.86 -19.36 -6.75
N LYS A 160 -3.18 -20.14 -7.59
CA LYS A 160 -3.55 -20.32 -9.00
C LYS A 160 -4.92 -20.97 -9.16
N ASP A 161 -5.24 -21.98 -8.36
CA ASP A 161 -6.52 -22.68 -8.44
C ASP A 161 -7.68 -21.85 -7.91
N VAL A 162 -7.51 -21.07 -6.84
CA VAL A 162 -8.54 -20.14 -6.37
C VAL A 162 -8.83 -19.10 -7.46
N ARG A 163 -7.80 -18.48 -8.05
CA ARG A 163 -7.99 -17.53 -9.17
C ARG A 163 -8.79 -18.13 -10.31
N ARG A 164 -8.44 -19.36 -10.72
CA ARG A 164 -9.16 -20.10 -11.76
C ARG A 164 -10.62 -20.32 -11.38
N LEU A 165 -10.89 -20.72 -10.13
CA LEU A 165 -12.23 -21.00 -9.64
C LEU A 165 -13.09 -19.74 -9.45
N VAL A 166 -12.49 -18.62 -9.05
CA VAL A 166 -13.15 -17.30 -9.03
C VAL A 166 -13.51 -16.86 -10.44
N ASN A 167 -12.57 -16.96 -11.40
CA ASN A 167 -12.82 -16.59 -12.80
C ASN A 167 -13.91 -17.44 -13.46
N TRP A 168 -14.06 -18.70 -13.05
CA TRP A 168 -15.12 -19.59 -13.52
C TRP A 168 -16.43 -19.47 -12.73
N ARG A 169 -16.51 -18.56 -11.75
CA ARG A 169 -17.66 -18.37 -10.86
C ARG A 169 -18.04 -19.61 -10.04
N ASN A 170 -17.07 -20.48 -9.76
CA ASN A 170 -17.22 -21.60 -8.83
C ASN A 170 -16.98 -21.16 -7.37
N ILE A 171 -16.23 -20.07 -7.19
CA ILE A 171 -16.10 -19.33 -5.94
C ILE A 171 -16.63 -17.92 -6.16
N GLU A 172 -17.55 -17.49 -5.31
CA GLU A 172 -18.01 -16.11 -5.25
C GLU A 172 -17.30 -15.39 -4.10
N VAL A 173 -16.72 -14.23 -4.40
CA VAL A 173 -16.05 -13.37 -3.42
C VAL A 173 -16.93 -12.15 -3.20
N GLU A 174 -17.52 -12.04 -2.02
CA GLU A 174 -18.33 -10.91 -1.60
C GLU A 174 -17.53 -10.01 -0.66
N ILE A 175 -17.38 -8.74 -1.04
CA ILE A 175 -16.70 -7.71 -0.24
C ILE A 175 -17.74 -7.02 0.64
N LEU A 176 -17.62 -7.19 1.96
CA LEU A 176 -18.64 -6.73 2.92
C LEU A 176 -18.22 -5.47 3.69
N LYS A 177 -16.95 -5.10 3.63
CA LYS A 177 -16.39 -3.88 4.24
C LYS A 177 -15.91 -2.89 3.19
N GLU A 178 -15.73 -1.64 3.63
CA GLU A 178 -15.17 -0.58 2.81
C GLU A 178 -13.72 -0.87 2.39
N GLU A 179 -13.36 -0.45 1.18
CA GLU A 179 -12.03 -0.64 0.59
C GLU A 179 -10.90 -0.12 1.50
N SER A 180 -11.12 1.01 2.18
CA SER A 180 -10.15 1.59 3.12
C SER A 180 -9.87 0.67 4.30
N THR A 181 -10.91 0.05 4.87
CA THR A 181 -10.77 -0.88 6.00
C THR A 181 -10.03 -2.14 5.56
N LEU A 182 -10.40 -2.69 4.40
CA LEU A 182 -9.73 -3.84 3.81
C LEU A 182 -8.26 -3.57 3.52
N ALA A 183 -7.94 -2.41 2.94
CA ALA A 183 -6.56 -2.00 2.69
C ALA A 183 -5.76 -1.85 4.00
N MET A 184 -6.35 -1.28 5.04
CA MET A 184 -5.73 -1.16 6.36
C MET A 184 -5.52 -2.49 7.09
N LYS A 185 -6.28 -3.54 6.74
CA LYS A 185 -6.12 -4.91 7.26
C LYS A 185 -5.22 -5.79 6.37
N GLY A 186 -4.70 -5.24 5.26
CA GLY A 186 -3.79 -5.95 4.33
C GLY A 186 -4.50 -6.80 3.25
N TYR A 187 -5.82 -6.72 3.10
CA TYR A 187 -6.58 -7.54 2.13
C TYR A 187 -6.23 -7.25 0.67
N LYS A 188 -5.59 -6.12 0.36
CA LYS A 188 -5.20 -5.79 -1.01
C LYS A 188 -4.32 -6.87 -1.63
N ALA A 189 -3.33 -7.38 -0.88
CA ALA A 189 -2.45 -8.44 -1.37
C ALA A 189 -3.22 -9.74 -1.66
N LEU A 190 -4.19 -10.08 -0.81
CA LEU A 190 -5.08 -11.22 -1.03
C LEU A 190 -5.95 -11.01 -2.27
N TYR A 191 -6.59 -9.85 -2.41
CA TYR A 191 -7.42 -9.51 -3.55
C TYR A 191 -6.65 -9.54 -4.88
N ASP A 192 -5.45 -8.96 -4.92
CA ASP A 192 -4.59 -8.97 -6.10
C ASP A 192 -4.20 -10.39 -6.50
N ALA A 193 -3.91 -11.25 -5.51
CA ALA A 193 -3.60 -12.66 -5.73
C ALA A 193 -4.82 -13.43 -6.31
N LEU A 194 -6.01 -13.16 -5.77
CA LEU A 194 -7.27 -13.80 -6.17
C LEU A 194 -7.77 -13.36 -7.55
N THR A 195 -7.59 -12.08 -7.89
CA THR A 195 -8.08 -11.51 -9.16
C THR A 195 -7.05 -11.55 -10.28
N GLY A 196 -5.77 -11.75 -9.97
CA GLY A 196 -4.69 -11.72 -10.96
C GLY A 196 -4.29 -10.32 -11.41
N ASN A 197 -4.79 -9.28 -10.74
CA ASN A 197 -4.41 -7.89 -11.02
C ASN A 197 -2.99 -7.56 -10.55
N GLY A 198 -2.35 -8.43 -9.76
CA GLY A 198 -0.99 -8.23 -9.22
C GLY A 198 0.17 -8.74 -10.10
N ASP A 199 -0.10 -9.62 -11.07
CA ASP A 199 0.96 -10.44 -11.70
C ASP A 199 1.55 -9.87 -13.00
N GLU A 200 1.11 -8.68 -13.44
CA GLU A 200 1.70 -8.05 -14.64
C GLU A 200 3.11 -7.45 -14.40
N GLN A 201 3.68 -7.52 -13.19
CA GLN A 201 4.99 -6.89 -12.89
C GLN A 201 6.13 -7.79 -12.44
N GLU A 202 5.98 -9.11 -12.29
CA GLU A 202 7.12 -10.01 -11.99
C GLU A 202 7.56 -10.87 -13.20
N GLY A 203 7.24 -10.39 -14.41
CA GLY A 203 7.60 -11.04 -15.68
C GLY A 203 8.44 -10.17 -16.62
N LEU A 204 9.37 -9.33 -16.12
CA LEU A 204 10.43 -8.78 -16.97
C LEU A 204 11.53 -9.83 -17.19
N GLY A 205 11.18 -10.81 -18.02
CA GLY A 205 12.07 -11.86 -18.52
C GLY A 205 11.42 -12.54 -19.72
N GLU A 206 11.61 -11.93 -20.89
CA GLU A 206 11.41 -12.53 -22.23
C GLU A 206 10.02 -13.11 -22.56
N ALA A 207 9.20 -12.36 -23.29
CA ALA A 207 8.99 -12.58 -24.72
C ALA A 207 7.86 -11.69 -25.27
N ALA A 208 8.05 -11.29 -26.51
CA ALA A 208 7.23 -10.34 -27.23
C ALA A 208 5.76 -10.78 -27.40
N GLY A 209 4.87 -9.82 -27.16
CA GLY A 209 3.83 -9.40 -28.10
C GLY A 209 2.65 -10.35 -28.29
N PHE A 210 1.52 -10.04 -27.66
CA PHE A 210 0.22 -10.18 -28.34
C PHE A 210 -0.93 -9.49 -27.58
N LEU A 211 -1.71 -8.74 -28.35
CA LEU A 211 -3.10 -8.30 -28.18
C LEU A 211 -3.51 -7.45 -26.97
N GLU A 212 -3.53 -6.15 -27.27
CA GLU A 212 -4.48 -5.15 -26.80
C GLU A 212 -5.94 -5.64 -26.99
N VAL A 213 -6.65 -5.91 -25.89
CA VAL A 213 -8.12 -5.97 -25.87
C VAL A 213 -8.58 -5.22 -24.62
N GLY A 214 -9.29 -4.12 -24.86
CA GLY A 214 -9.68 -3.17 -23.84
C GLY A 214 -10.65 -3.72 -22.80
N ALA A 215 -10.57 -3.16 -21.59
CA ALA A 215 -11.64 -3.22 -20.61
C ALA A 215 -11.70 -1.90 -19.81
N HIS A 216 -12.88 -1.31 -19.92
CA HIS A 216 -13.51 -0.26 -19.13
C HIS A 216 -12.99 -0.03 -17.69
N ALA A 217 -12.63 1.23 -17.44
CA ALA A 217 -12.94 2.01 -16.24
C ALA A 217 -12.95 1.29 -14.87
N GLY A 218 -11.78 0.80 -14.44
CA GLY A 218 -11.47 0.59 -13.03
C GLY A 218 -10.69 1.78 -12.47
N ILE A 219 -11.40 2.79 -11.96
CA ILE A 219 -10.79 3.85 -11.14
C ILE A 219 -10.81 3.36 -9.69
N SER A 220 -9.77 2.67 -9.22
CA SER A 220 -9.61 2.37 -7.80
C SER A 220 -8.15 2.21 -7.39
N GLY A 221 -7.75 2.87 -6.30
CA GLY A 221 -6.44 2.80 -5.67
C GLY A 221 -5.25 3.46 -6.40
N PHE A 222 -4.94 3.02 -7.61
CA PHE A 222 -3.70 3.41 -8.31
C PHE A 222 -3.65 4.88 -8.70
N ASN A 223 -4.79 5.44 -9.11
CA ASN A 223 -4.87 6.88 -9.37
C ASN A 223 -4.66 7.70 -8.10
N PHE A 224 -5.00 7.22 -6.90
CA PHE A 224 -4.81 8.01 -5.69
C PHE A 224 -3.34 8.06 -5.27
N ILE A 225 -2.63 6.92 -5.27
CA ILE A 225 -1.19 6.89 -4.99
C ILE A 225 -0.41 7.61 -6.10
N ALA A 226 -0.77 7.41 -7.37
CA ALA A 226 -0.16 8.14 -8.48
C ALA A 226 -0.45 9.65 -8.42
N VAL A 227 -1.65 10.06 -8.00
CA VAL A 227 -2.00 11.48 -7.80
C VAL A 227 -1.24 12.07 -6.62
N ILE A 228 -1.10 11.36 -5.50
CA ILE A 228 -0.29 11.81 -4.35
C ILE A 228 1.18 11.93 -4.77
N ASN A 229 1.73 10.90 -5.42
CA ASN A 229 3.11 10.94 -5.90
C ASN A 229 3.31 12.06 -6.93
N ASN A 230 2.38 12.27 -7.86
CA ASN A 230 2.46 13.36 -8.84
C ASN A 230 2.29 14.74 -8.20
N LEU A 231 1.41 14.90 -7.20
CA LEU A 231 1.31 16.15 -6.43
C LEU A 231 2.60 16.42 -5.65
N PHE A 232 3.17 15.38 -5.05
CA PHE A 232 4.43 15.48 -4.31
C PHE A 232 5.59 15.81 -5.24
N LEU A 233 5.68 15.16 -6.41
CA LEU A 233 6.68 15.44 -7.43
C LEU A 233 6.52 16.85 -7.99
N ALA A 234 5.28 17.28 -8.29
CA ALA A 234 4.99 18.61 -8.79
C ALA A 234 5.33 19.69 -7.75
N GLY A 235 4.99 19.45 -6.48
CA GLY A 235 5.36 20.31 -5.36
C GLY A 235 6.88 20.41 -5.19
N PHE A 236 7.58 19.27 -5.25
CA PHE A 236 9.04 19.21 -5.18
C PHE A 236 9.70 19.93 -6.37
N MET A 237 9.22 19.72 -7.59
CA MET A 237 9.71 20.38 -8.79
C MET A 237 9.49 21.89 -8.74
N CYS A 238 8.35 22.36 -8.24
CA CYS A 238 8.11 23.79 -8.05
C CYS A 238 9.08 24.40 -7.03
N LEU A 239 9.28 23.74 -5.89
CA LEU A 239 10.26 24.16 -4.87
C LEU A 239 11.70 24.17 -5.42
N PHE A 240 12.06 23.15 -6.21
CA PHE A 240 13.37 23.05 -6.83
C PHE A 240 13.59 24.17 -7.86
N ILE A 241 12.62 24.44 -8.73
CA ILE A 241 12.70 25.53 -9.71
C ILE A 241 12.84 26.88 -8.99
N VAL A 242 12.05 27.13 -7.95
CA VAL A 242 12.17 28.36 -7.15
C VAL A 242 13.54 28.47 -6.50
N ALA A 243 14.08 27.38 -5.93
CA ALA A 243 15.42 27.36 -5.35
C ALA A 243 16.52 27.64 -6.39
N VAL A 244 16.42 27.06 -7.60
CA VAL A 244 17.36 27.30 -8.69
C VAL A 244 17.30 28.74 -9.18
N LEU A 245 16.10 29.29 -9.36
CA LEU A 245 15.91 30.68 -9.80
C LEU A 245 16.46 31.66 -8.77
N LEU A 246 16.19 31.44 -7.48
CA LEU A 246 16.74 32.27 -6.40
C LEU A 246 18.27 32.14 -6.30
N GLY A 247 18.81 30.93 -6.49
CA GLY A 247 20.26 30.71 -6.54
C GLY A 247 20.92 31.43 -7.72
N PHE A 248 20.30 31.39 -8.90
CA PHE A 248 20.79 32.07 -10.09
C PHE A 248 20.77 33.59 -9.95
N GLU A 249 19.73 34.16 -9.35
CA GLU A 249 19.64 35.60 -9.11
C GLU A 249 20.71 36.09 -8.12
N ILE A 250 21.03 35.27 -7.10
CA ILE A 250 22.12 35.55 -6.16
C ILE A 250 23.48 35.47 -6.86
N TYR A 251 23.66 34.52 -7.79
CA TYR A 251 24.91 34.36 -8.55
C TYR A 251 25.15 35.52 -9.51
N GLN A 252 24.14 35.97 -10.25
CA GLN A 252 24.23 37.11 -11.17
C GLN A 252 24.55 38.45 -10.48
N LYS A 253 24.23 38.58 -9.18
CA LYS A 253 24.50 39.80 -8.39
C LYS A 253 25.89 39.84 -7.74
N LYS A 254 26.72 38.80 -7.91
CA LYS A 254 28.13 38.78 -7.50
C LYS A 254 29.05 39.15 -8.66
#